data_AF-A0A084JIZ1-F1
#
_entry.id   AF-A0A084JIZ1-F1
#
_cell.length_a   1.000
_cell.length_b   1.000
_cell.length_c   1.000
_cell.angle_alpha   90.00
_cell.angle_beta   90.00
_cell.angle_gamma   90.00
#
_symmetry.space_group_name_H-M   'P 1'
#
loop_
_entity.id
_entity.type
_entity.pdbx_description
1 polymer ?
#
loop_
_entity_poly.entity_id
_entity_poly.type
_entity_poly.pdbx_seq_one_letter_code
_entity_poly.pdbx_strand_id
1 'polypeptide(L)'
;MKEFLYDGSFEGLLTTIFYAYSYKEEVKITKSSSYVPSLITTTEEITTEEDKFNRVYSSIKDTLSYLTLKNVYYLYLSALPYSEDLIFKYIKLCYKFGDSINLAKNNDIILTVDKYCRRVSLEAHRFTGFVRFKEIAPFTFYSVIEPDHNILPLIQTHFIERFSDQNFIIHDIKRELALIYNKKEGIISSFSKAQGEYIEASSLNDNFENLWREFYNAINIKERENLKLTRRSMPTRYWNHLPEVK
;
A
#
# COMPACT_ATOMS: atom_id res chain seq x y z
N MET A 1 8.43 27.98 -10.90
CA MET A 1 8.48 26.66 -10.24
C MET A 1 7.97 25.65 -11.24
N LYS A 2 8.66 24.52 -11.41
CA LYS A 2 8.30 23.49 -12.38
C LYS A 2 7.64 22.30 -11.67
N GLU A 3 6.54 21.82 -12.21
CA GLU A 3 5.80 20.67 -11.68
C GLU A 3 5.72 19.57 -12.74
N PHE A 4 6.24 18.39 -12.42
CA PHE A 4 6.12 17.23 -13.29
C PHE A 4 4.91 16.40 -12.92
N LEU A 5 4.14 16.05 -13.95
CA LEU A 5 2.96 15.21 -13.83
C LEU A 5 3.25 13.82 -14.39
N TYR A 6 2.73 12.79 -13.72
CA TYR A 6 2.91 11.40 -14.14
C TYR A 6 1.64 10.57 -13.91
N ASP A 7 1.58 9.40 -14.52
CA ASP A 7 0.42 8.50 -14.57
C ASP A 7 0.00 7.87 -13.22
N GLY A 8 0.78 8.04 -12.16
CA GLY A 8 0.52 7.46 -10.84
C GLY A 8 1.12 6.06 -10.62
N SER A 9 1.75 5.46 -11.63
CA SER A 9 2.46 4.17 -11.53
C SER A 9 3.81 4.33 -10.82
N PHE A 10 4.37 3.22 -10.31
CA PHE A 10 5.69 3.27 -9.67
C PHE A 10 6.79 3.53 -10.71
N GLU A 11 6.63 2.96 -11.89
CA GLU A 11 7.49 3.11 -13.05
C GLU A 11 7.52 4.55 -13.56
N GLY A 12 6.33 5.17 -13.65
CA GLY A 12 6.17 6.58 -13.98
C GLY A 12 6.84 7.48 -12.94
N LEU A 13 6.67 7.21 -11.64
CA LEU A 13 7.31 7.99 -10.58
C LEU A 13 8.85 7.99 -10.72
N LEU A 14 9.48 6.82 -10.90
CA LEU A 14 10.93 6.75 -11.05
C LEU A 14 11.41 7.39 -12.36
N THR A 15 10.64 7.29 -13.43
CA THR A 15 10.90 8.00 -14.70
C THR A 15 10.86 9.51 -14.48
N THR A 16 9.87 10.03 -13.75
CA THR A 16 9.80 11.45 -13.40
C THR A 16 10.97 11.89 -12.54
N ILE A 17 11.40 11.06 -11.58
CA ILE A 17 12.59 11.33 -10.75
C ILE A 17 13.86 11.43 -11.61
N PHE A 18 14.01 10.61 -12.65
CA PHE A 18 15.13 10.70 -13.59
C PHE A 18 15.23 12.10 -14.21
N TYR A 19 14.12 12.61 -14.73
CA TYR A 19 14.07 13.94 -15.34
C TYR A 19 14.24 15.05 -14.30
N ALA A 20 13.52 14.96 -13.17
CA ALA A 20 13.59 15.93 -12.08
C ALA A 20 15.01 16.05 -11.50
N TYR A 21 15.81 14.98 -11.47
CA TYR A 21 17.18 15.00 -10.96
C TYR A 21 18.12 15.87 -11.81
N SER A 22 17.83 16.03 -13.10
CA SER A 22 18.63 16.84 -14.02
C SER A 22 18.41 18.35 -13.82
N TYR A 23 17.35 18.75 -13.12
CA TYR A 23 17.05 20.15 -12.83
C TYR A 23 17.77 20.65 -11.58
N LYS A 24 18.36 21.84 -11.69
CA LYS A 24 19.04 22.53 -10.58
C LYS A 24 18.06 23.22 -9.62
N GLU A 25 16.89 23.62 -10.12
CA GLU A 25 15.87 24.33 -9.35
C GLU A 25 14.99 23.38 -8.53
N GLU A 26 14.15 23.95 -7.66
CA GLU A 26 13.12 23.19 -6.96
C GLU A 26 12.02 22.74 -7.92
N VAL A 27 11.75 21.44 -7.87
CA VAL A 27 10.81 20.74 -8.71
C VAL A 27 9.79 20.07 -7.82
N LYS A 28 8.53 20.12 -8.23
CA LYS A 28 7.42 19.40 -7.61
C LYS A 28 7.02 18.21 -8.47
N ILE A 29 6.65 17.09 -7.86
CA ILE A 29 6.18 15.89 -8.55
C ILE A 29 4.77 15.57 -8.05
N THR A 30 3.83 15.43 -8.99
CA THR A 30 2.42 15.21 -8.65
C THR A 30 1.79 14.19 -9.61
N LYS A 31 0.90 13.34 -9.11
CA LYS A 31 0.09 12.45 -9.97
C LYS A 31 -0.84 13.30 -10.83
N SER A 32 -0.99 12.96 -12.11
CA SER A 32 -1.92 13.66 -13.01
C SER A 32 -3.36 13.66 -12.47
N SER A 33 -3.77 12.57 -11.79
CA SER A 33 -5.10 12.44 -11.16
C SER A 33 -5.33 13.38 -9.97
N SER A 34 -4.28 13.92 -9.37
CA SER A 34 -4.32 14.76 -8.16
C SER A 34 -3.83 16.18 -8.41
N TYR A 35 -3.55 16.52 -9.67
CA TYR A 35 -3.06 17.84 -10.05
C TYR A 35 -4.14 18.91 -9.88
N VAL A 36 -3.76 20.05 -9.31
CA VAL A 36 -4.59 21.24 -9.18
C VAL A 36 -3.90 22.38 -9.93
N PRO A 37 -4.54 22.96 -10.97
CA PRO A 37 -3.95 24.05 -11.74
C PRO A 37 -3.54 25.26 -10.89
N SER A 38 -2.35 25.79 -11.16
CA SER A 38 -1.80 26.97 -10.51
C SER A 38 -1.31 27.98 -11.55
N LEU A 39 -1.57 29.27 -11.31
CA LEU A 39 -1.20 30.36 -12.23
C LEU A 39 0.32 30.63 -12.31
N ILE A 40 1.09 30.11 -11.34
CA ILE A 40 2.52 30.45 -11.14
C ILE A 40 3.43 29.26 -11.48
N THR A 41 2.84 28.11 -11.87
CA THR A 41 3.57 26.84 -12.01
C THR A 41 3.50 26.38 -13.46
N THR A 42 4.65 26.03 -14.04
CA THR A 42 4.70 25.41 -15.36
C THR A 42 4.69 23.90 -15.20
N THR A 43 3.77 23.24 -15.90
CA THR A 43 3.63 21.78 -15.85
C THR A 43 4.27 21.11 -17.06
N GLU A 44 4.85 19.94 -16.82
CA GLU A 44 5.31 19.04 -17.87
C GLU A 44 4.84 17.62 -17.55
N GLU A 45 4.13 17.02 -18.50
CA GLU A 45 3.68 15.63 -18.40
C GLU A 45 4.82 14.70 -18.81
N ILE A 46 5.17 13.77 -17.92
CA ILE A 46 6.19 12.77 -18.15
C ILE A 46 5.52 11.45 -18.47
N THR A 47 5.83 10.91 -19.64
CA THR A 47 5.44 9.55 -20.04
C THR A 47 6.35 8.53 -19.39
N THR A 48 5.79 7.40 -18.97
CA THR A 48 6.56 6.29 -18.40
C THR A 48 7.47 5.68 -19.46
N GLU A 49 8.78 5.65 -19.19
CA GLU A 49 9.81 5.12 -20.08
C GLU A 49 10.59 4.02 -19.36
N GLU A 50 10.49 2.78 -19.86
CA GLU A 50 11.07 1.60 -19.22
C GLU A 50 12.60 1.69 -19.06
N ASP A 51 13.30 2.25 -20.04
CA ASP A 51 14.75 2.47 -19.97
C ASP A 51 15.16 3.40 -18.82
N LYS A 52 14.39 4.48 -18.60
CA LYS A 52 14.65 5.46 -17.54
C LYS A 52 14.31 4.90 -16.18
N PHE A 53 13.16 4.24 -16.07
CA PHE A 53 12.74 3.50 -14.89
C PHE A 53 13.83 2.52 -14.45
N ASN A 54 14.27 1.63 -15.34
CA ASN A 54 15.26 0.60 -15.05
C ASN A 54 16.59 1.19 -14.59
N ARG A 55 17.00 2.32 -15.19
CA ARG A 55 18.21 3.03 -14.80
C ARG A 55 18.12 3.59 -13.37
N VAL A 56 17.02 4.26 -13.02
CA VAL A 56 16.83 4.79 -11.66
C VAL A 56 16.68 3.67 -10.65
N TYR A 57 15.89 2.64 -10.96
CA TYR A 57 15.67 1.49 -10.11
C TYR A 57 16.99 0.77 -9.77
N SER A 58 17.77 0.42 -10.81
CA SER A 58 19.07 -0.25 -10.64
C SER A 58 20.07 0.66 -9.93
N SER A 59 20.08 1.96 -10.26
CA SER A 59 20.94 2.92 -9.57
C SER A 59 20.64 2.95 -8.06
N ILE A 60 19.38 3.03 -7.63
CA ILE A 60 19.06 3.03 -6.20
C ILE A 60 19.46 1.70 -5.55
N LYS A 61 19.18 0.58 -6.21
CA LYS A 61 19.46 -0.76 -5.68
C LYS A 61 20.97 -1.03 -5.53
N ASP A 62 21.75 -0.68 -6.55
CA ASP A 62 23.15 -1.07 -6.67
C ASP A 62 24.11 -0.05 -6.04
N THR A 63 23.78 1.25 -6.10
CA THR A 63 24.65 2.31 -5.56
C THR A 63 24.34 2.68 -4.11
N LEU A 64 23.08 2.58 -3.69
CA LEU A 64 22.64 2.91 -2.32
C LEU A 64 22.44 1.62 -1.53
N SER A 65 21.22 1.08 -1.54
CA SER A 65 20.88 -0.17 -0.88
C SER A 65 19.49 -0.66 -1.28
N TYR A 66 19.27 -1.97 -1.14
CA TYR A 66 17.94 -2.56 -1.26
C TYR A 66 16.96 -1.97 -0.22
N LEU A 67 17.43 -1.62 0.98
CA LEU A 67 16.60 -1.02 2.02
C LEU A 67 16.09 0.36 1.58
N THR A 68 16.94 1.17 0.96
CA THR A 68 16.54 2.49 0.43
C THR A 68 15.48 2.34 -0.67
N LEU A 69 15.67 1.38 -1.59
CA LEU A 69 14.65 1.08 -2.60
C LEU A 69 13.32 0.64 -1.98
N LYS A 70 13.37 -0.22 -0.96
CA LYS A 70 12.19 -0.67 -0.21
C LYS A 70 11.48 0.51 0.48
N ASN A 71 12.23 1.43 1.07
CA ASN A 71 11.67 2.64 1.67
C ASN A 71 10.97 3.52 0.63
N VAL A 72 11.58 3.72 -0.54
CA VAL A 72 10.97 4.45 -1.66
C VAL A 72 9.65 3.80 -2.07
N TYR A 73 9.62 2.47 -2.20
CA TYR A 73 8.39 1.76 -2.53
C TYR A 73 7.32 1.87 -1.44
N TYR A 74 7.69 1.78 -0.16
CA TYR A 74 6.74 1.95 0.95
C TYR A 74 6.16 3.36 1.02
N LEU A 75 6.96 4.39 0.73
CA LEU A 75 6.48 5.75 0.63
C LEU A 75 5.52 5.92 -0.55
N TYR A 76 5.81 5.31 -1.71
CA TYR A 76 4.91 5.31 -2.86
C TYR A 76 3.55 4.69 -2.54
N LEU A 77 3.54 3.58 -1.79
CA LEU A 77 2.32 2.92 -1.33
C LEU A 77 1.59 3.70 -0.21
N SER A 78 2.25 4.68 0.40
CA SER A 78 1.66 5.45 1.48
C SER A 78 0.59 6.41 0.96
N ALA A 79 -0.50 6.59 1.71
CA ALA A 79 -1.52 7.61 1.42
C ALA A 79 -1.13 9.01 1.95
N LEU A 80 0.17 9.31 2.00
CA LEU A 80 0.69 10.60 2.45
C LEU A 80 0.51 11.65 1.35
N PRO A 81 -0.09 12.82 1.63
CA PRO A 81 -0.06 13.94 0.69
C PRO A 81 1.39 14.36 0.40
N TYR A 82 1.70 14.64 -0.87
CA TYR A 82 3.05 15.01 -1.31
C TYR A 82 4.12 13.93 -1.07
N SER A 83 3.71 12.65 -1.10
CA SER A 83 4.63 11.52 -0.95
C SER A 83 5.77 11.54 -1.96
N GLU A 84 5.49 11.98 -3.19
CA GLU A 84 6.42 12.04 -4.32
C GLU A 84 7.53 13.05 -4.09
N ASP A 85 7.20 14.23 -3.57
CA ASP A 85 8.18 15.24 -3.19
C ASP A 85 9.07 14.75 -2.05
N LEU A 86 8.49 14.04 -1.07
CA LEU A 86 9.25 13.44 0.02
C LEU A 86 10.21 12.37 -0.51
N ILE A 87 9.75 11.50 -1.42
CA ILE A 87 10.56 10.47 -2.08
C ILE A 87 11.72 11.13 -2.84
N PHE A 88 11.45 12.17 -3.62
CA PHE A 88 12.49 12.86 -4.38
C PHE A 88 13.56 13.50 -3.48
N LYS A 89 13.13 14.19 -2.41
CA LYS A 89 14.04 14.76 -1.41
C LYS A 89 14.85 13.69 -0.70
N TYR A 90 14.22 12.58 -0.32
CA TYR A 90 14.88 11.44 0.31
C TYR A 90 15.95 10.82 -0.60
N ILE A 91 15.64 10.58 -1.87
CA ILE A 91 16.58 10.05 -2.86
C ILE A 91 17.76 11.01 -3.05
N LYS A 92 17.51 12.31 -3.18
CA LYS A 92 18.59 13.33 -3.26
C LYS A 92 19.51 13.30 -2.04
N LEU A 93 18.96 13.15 -0.83
CA LEU A 93 19.77 13.02 0.38
C LEU A 93 20.60 11.74 0.39
N CYS A 94 20.03 10.61 -0.04
CA CYS A 94 20.75 9.35 -0.11
C CYS A 94 21.91 9.40 -1.12
N TYR A 95 21.72 9.99 -2.30
CA TYR A 95 22.82 10.17 -3.26
C TYR A 95 23.89 11.15 -2.77
N LYS A 96 23.53 12.14 -1.95
CA LYS A 96 24.49 13.13 -1.43
C LYS A 96 25.35 12.59 -0.29
N PHE A 97 24.77 11.81 0.61
CA PHE A 97 25.42 11.38 1.85
C PHE A 97 25.63 9.87 1.95
N GLY A 98 25.22 9.11 0.93
CA GLY A 98 25.22 7.65 0.93
C GLY A 98 24.15 7.05 1.84
N ASP A 99 24.19 5.73 1.98
CA ASP A 99 23.21 4.95 2.75
C ASP A 99 23.22 5.27 4.26
N SER A 100 24.35 5.75 4.80
CA SER A 100 24.48 6.13 6.22
C SER A 100 23.52 7.23 6.66
N ILE A 101 22.97 8.02 5.72
CA ILE A 101 21.99 9.06 6.04
C ILE A 101 20.72 8.51 6.71
N ASN A 102 20.40 7.23 6.46
CA ASN A 102 19.27 6.55 7.08
C ASN A 102 19.40 6.46 8.62
N LEU A 103 20.60 6.63 9.17
CA LEU A 103 20.87 6.65 10.61
C LEU A 103 20.71 8.07 11.22
N ALA A 104 20.67 9.11 10.39
CA ALA A 104 20.62 10.51 10.84
C ALA A 104 19.20 10.89 11.31
N LYS A 105 18.84 10.46 12.53
CA LYS A 105 17.52 10.75 13.15
C LYS A 105 17.32 12.20 13.59
N ASN A 106 18.30 13.07 13.36
CA ASN A 106 18.19 14.51 13.51
C ASN A 106 17.67 15.21 12.24
N ASN A 107 17.54 14.49 11.12
CA ASN A 107 17.03 15.05 9.88
C ASN A 107 15.52 14.78 9.76
N ASP A 108 14.73 15.85 9.63
CA ASP A 108 13.27 15.79 9.56
C ASP A 108 12.74 14.95 8.39
N ILE A 109 13.45 14.95 7.25
CA ILE A 109 13.08 14.14 6.07
C ILE A 109 13.22 12.66 6.43
N ILE A 110 14.35 12.26 7.02
CA ILE A 110 14.60 10.86 7.40
C ILE A 110 13.62 10.39 8.47
N LEU A 111 13.35 11.22 9.49
CA LEU A 111 12.34 10.93 10.51
C LEU A 111 10.95 10.72 9.90
N THR A 112 10.57 11.54 8.93
CA THR A 112 9.28 11.43 8.25
C THR A 112 9.22 10.16 7.41
N VAL A 113 10.28 9.85 6.67
CA VAL A 113 10.41 8.62 5.88
C VAL A 113 10.24 7.39 6.77
N ASP A 114 11.02 7.27 7.84
CA ASP A 114 10.94 6.15 8.78
C ASP A 114 9.55 5.98 9.37
N LYS A 115 8.93 7.09 9.77
CA LYS A 115 7.59 7.10 10.35
C LYS A 115 6.57 6.49 9.38
N TYR A 116 6.57 6.91 8.12
CA TYR A 116 5.60 6.40 7.13
C TYR A 116 5.93 4.99 6.67
N CYS A 117 7.20 4.64 6.45
CA CYS A 117 7.61 3.26 6.17
C CYS A 117 7.16 2.31 7.28
N ARG A 118 7.32 2.70 8.55
CA ARG A 118 6.85 1.94 9.70
C ARG A 118 5.33 1.83 9.75
N ARG A 119 4.59 2.90 9.42
CA ARG A 119 3.12 2.86 9.40
C ARG A 119 2.58 1.92 8.34
N VAL A 120 3.10 1.99 7.12
CA VAL A 120 2.71 1.13 5.99
C VAL A 120 3.01 -0.34 6.30
N SER A 121 4.22 -0.64 6.77
CA SER A 121 4.62 -2.01 7.10
C SER A 121 3.83 -2.62 8.26
N LEU A 122 3.59 -1.84 9.33
CA LEU A 122 2.77 -2.30 10.46
C LEU A 122 1.32 -2.52 10.06
N GLU A 123 0.78 -1.67 9.17
CA GLU A 123 -0.56 -1.87 8.65
C GLU A 123 -0.63 -3.14 7.80
N ALA A 124 0.27 -3.34 6.84
CA ALA A 124 0.31 -4.56 6.04
C ALA A 124 0.38 -5.82 6.91
N HIS A 125 1.26 -5.83 7.93
CA HIS A 125 1.36 -6.93 8.89
C HIS A 125 0.09 -7.15 9.72
N ARG A 126 -0.65 -6.08 10.07
CA ARG A 126 -1.94 -6.23 10.75
C ARG A 126 -2.98 -6.87 9.85
N PHE A 127 -3.02 -6.46 8.59
CA PHE A 127 -3.99 -6.99 7.62
C PHE A 127 -3.76 -8.44 7.26
N THR A 128 -2.55 -9.00 7.43
CA THR A 128 -2.38 -10.47 7.34
C THR A 128 -3.20 -11.23 8.38
N GLY A 129 -3.55 -10.60 9.51
CA GLY A 129 -4.43 -11.16 10.55
C GLY A 129 -5.86 -10.63 10.55
N PHE A 130 -6.16 -9.53 9.86
CA PHE A 130 -7.50 -8.89 9.87
C PHE A 130 -8.37 -9.24 8.68
N VAL A 131 -7.81 -9.78 7.60
CA VAL A 131 -8.61 -10.26 6.45
C VAL A 131 -9.56 -11.37 6.93
N ARG A 132 -10.83 -11.25 6.54
CA ARG A 132 -11.91 -12.18 6.90
C ARG A 132 -12.57 -12.66 5.62
N PHE A 133 -12.25 -13.88 5.25
CA PHE A 133 -12.82 -14.50 4.06
C PHE A 133 -14.25 -14.99 4.32
N LYS A 134 -15.07 -14.85 3.27
CA LYS A 134 -16.37 -15.47 3.09
C LYS A 134 -16.30 -16.33 1.83
N GLU A 135 -16.86 -17.53 1.86
CA GLU A 135 -16.97 -18.36 0.67
C GLU A 135 -18.15 -17.89 -0.18
N ILE A 136 -17.89 -17.55 -1.44
CA ILE A 136 -18.90 -17.05 -2.40
C ILE A 136 -19.28 -18.10 -3.44
N ALA A 137 -18.40 -19.08 -3.67
CA ALA A 137 -18.61 -20.25 -4.50
C ALA A 137 -17.63 -21.36 -4.02
N PRO A 138 -17.81 -22.64 -4.42
CA PRO A 138 -16.93 -23.72 -3.97
C PRO A 138 -15.45 -23.38 -4.15
N PHE A 139 -14.68 -23.41 -3.06
CA PHE A 139 -13.24 -23.07 -3.01
C PHE A 139 -12.88 -21.67 -3.53
N THR A 140 -13.84 -20.74 -3.50
CA THR A 140 -13.68 -19.36 -3.95
C THR A 140 -14.10 -18.41 -2.85
N PHE A 141 -13.15 -17.61 -2.39
CA PHE A 141 -13.30 -16.77 -1.22
C PHE A 141 -13.21 -15.29 -1.58
N TYR A 142 -13.96 -14.47 -0.85
CA TYR A 142 -13.96 -13.03 -0.98
C TYR A 142 -13.78 -12.39 0.39
N SER A 143 -12.92 -11.39 0.48
CA SER A 143 -12.74 -10.56 1.67
C SER A 143 -12.73 -9.10 1.26
N VAL A 144 -13.31 -8.30 2.14
CA VAL A 144 -13.30 -6.84 2.05
C VAL A 144 -12.32 -6.27 3.07
N ILE A 145 -11.54 -5.28 2.66
CA ILE A 145 -10.66 -4.50 3.53
C ILE A 145 -10.76 -3.00 3.24
N GLU A 146 -10.41 -2.18 4.24
CA GLU A 146 -10.38 -0.72 4.12
C GLU A 146 -9.11 -0.14 4.79
N PRO A 147 -7.91 -0.38 4.23
CA PRO A 147 -6.65 0.09 4.79
C PRO A 147 -6.40 1.59 4.55
N ASP A 148 -5.62 2.21 5.45
CA ASP A 148 -5.16 3.59 5.32
C ASP A 148 -4.24 3.76 4.10
N HIS A 149 -3.33 2.81 3.85
CA HIS A 149 -2.31 2.84 2.78
C HIS A 149 -2.56 1.72 1.73
N ASN A 150 -1.93 1.81 0.55
CA ASN A 150 -2.07 0.79 -0.49
C ASN A 150 -1.23 -0.45 -0.14
N ILE A 151 -1.80 -1.35 0.65
CA ILE A 151 -1.07 -2.51 1.18
C ILE A 151 -1.22 -3.78 0.35
N LEU A 152 -2.10 -3.82 -0.67
CA LEU A 152 -2.36 -5.02 -1.47
C LEU A 152 -1.06 -5.66 -2.00
N PRO A 153 -0.10 -4.91 -2.58
CA PRO A 153 1.16 -5.50 -3.04
C PRO A 153 2.01 -6.12 -1.91
N LEU A 154 1.84 -5.64 -0.67
CA LEU A 154 2.63 -6.09 0.48
C LEU A 154 2.06 -7.35 1.14
N ILE A 155 0.74 -7.53 1.09
CA ILE A 155 0.09 -8.70 1.68
C ILE A 155 -0.08 -9.85 0.67
N GLN A 156 0.10 -9.58 -0.62
CA GLN A 156 -0.08 -10.53 -1.70
C GLN A 156 0.65 -11.86 -1.47
N THR A 157 1.96 -11.82 -1.26
CA THR A 157 2.78 -13.02 -1.07
C THR A 157 2.26 -13.88 0.10
N HIS A 158 1.90 -13.26 1.22
CA HIS A 158 1.39 -13.96 2.39
C HIS A 158 0.13 -14.78 2.08
N PHE A 159 -0.85 -14.18 1.38
CA PHE A 159 -2.11 -14.86 1.07
C PHE A 159 -1.96 -15.90 -0.04
N ILE A 160 -1.14 -15.64 -1.06
CA ILE A 160 -0.85 -16.61 -2.13
C ILE A 160 -0.21 -17.87 -1.55
N GLU A 161 0.79 -17.72 -0.68
CA GLU A 161 1.48 -18.87 -0.07
C GLU A 161 0.55 -19.65 0.87
N ARG A 162 -0.24 -18.94 1.67
CA ARG A 162 -1.12 -19.54 2.69
C ARG A 162 -2.37 -20.21 2.13
N PHE A 163 -2.94 -19.67 1.05
CA PHE A 163 -4.18 -20.12 0.43
C PHE A 163 -3.94 -20.58 -1.02
N SER A 164 -2.81 -21.25 -1.25
CA SER A 164 -2.36 -21.64 -2.60
C SER A 164 -3.31 -22.60 -3.33
N ASP A 165 -4.13 -23.36 -2.58
CA ASP A 165 -5.11 -24.33 -3.06
C ASP A 165 -6.51 -23.74 -3.30
N GLN A 166 -6.71 -22.45 -3.04
CA GLN A 166 -8.01 -21.78 -3.05
C GLN A 166 -7.99 -20.56 -3.97
N ASN A 167 -9.14 -20.27 -4.60
CA ASN A 167 -9.30 -18.98 -5.29
C ASN A 167 -9.68 -17.95 -4.25
N PHE A 168 -9.09 -16.75 -4.33
CA PHE A 168 -9.51 -15.68 -3.43
C PHE A 168 -9.45 -14.31 -4.07
N ILE A 169 -10.26 -13.41 -3.53
CA ILE A 169 -10.29 -11.99 -3.85
C ILE A 169 -10.18 -11.22 -2.54
N ILE A 170 -9.20 -10.32 -2.44
CA ILE A 170 -9.10 -9.35 -1.35
C ILE A 170 -9.32 -7.96 -1.95
N HIS A 171 -10.46 -7.36 -1.62
CA HIS A 171 -10.91 -6.09 -2.19
C HIS A 171 -10.63 -4.92 -1.22
N ASP A 172 -9.78 -3.98 -1.64
CA ASP A 172 -9.64 -2.66 -1.02
C ASP A 172 -10.72 -1.71 -1.58
N ILE A 173 -11.84 -1.61 -0.85
CA ILE A 173 -13.00 -0.80 -1.23
C ILE A 173 -12.65 0.69 -1.34
N LYS A 174 -11.69 1.17 -0.54
CA LYS A 174 -11.33 2.59 -0.52
C LYS A 174 -10.65 3.01 -1.82
N ARG A 175 -9.87 2.12 -2.42
CA ARG A 175 -9.10 2.38 -3.65
C ARG A 175 -9.72 1.77 -4.90
N GLU A 176 -10.79 0.98 -4.74
CA GLU A 176 -11.39 0.21 -5.83
C GLU A 176 -10.34 -0.65 -6.56
N LEU A 177 -9.52 -1.33 -5.75
CA LEU A 177 -8.50 -2.27 -6.20
C LEU A 177 -8.75 -3.62 -5.52
N ALA A 178 -8.49 -4.71 -6.24
CA ALA A 178 -8.53 -6.04 -5.65
C ALA A 178 -7.29 -6.85 -6.00
N LEU A 179 -6.80 -7.61 -5.03
CA LEU A 179 -5.90 -8.72 -5.27
C LEU A 179 -6.75 -9.96 -5.61
N ILE A 180 -6.58 -10.49 -6.82
CA ILE A 180 -7.31 -11.64 -7.35
C ILE A 180 -6.32 -12.77 -7.57
N TYR A 181 -6.60 -13.93 -6.98
CA TYR A 181 -5.76 -15.12 -7.10
C TYR A 181 -6.57 -16.33 -7.60
N ASN A 182 -6.03 -17.00 -8.63
CA ASN A 182 -6.68 -18.13 -9.31
C ASN A 182 -5.92 -19.47 -9.14
N LYS A 183 -5.18 -19.64 -8.04
CA LYS A 183 -4.28 -20.79 -7.76
C LYS A 183 -3.01 -20.86 -8.61
N LYS A 184 -2.86 -19.98 -9.61
CA LYS A 184 -1.68 -19.92 -10.48
C LYS A 184 -0.99 -18.58 -10.41
N GLU A 185 -1.77 -17.51 -10.53
CA GLU A 185 -1.28 -16.14 -10.54
C GLU A 185 -2.11 -15.27 -9.60
N GLY A 186 -1.44 -14.31 -8.98
CA GLY A 186 -2.08 -13.24 -8.22
C GLY A 186 -1.89 -11.92 -8.94
N ILE A 187 -2.99 -11.28 -9.31
CA ILE A 187 -2.98 -9.99 -10.00
C ILE A 187 -3.67 -8.94 -9.13
N ILE A 188 -3.18 -7.71 -9.20
CA ILE A 188 -3.86 -6.56 -8.59
C ILE A 188 -4.45 -5.75 -9.74
N SER A 189 -5.77 -5.58 -9.74
CA SER A 189 -6.49 -4.85 -10.78
C SER A 189 -7.52 -3.91 -10.18
N SER A 190 -8.01 -2.98 -11.01
CA SER A 190 -9.20 -2.21 -10.66
C SER A 190 -10.38 -3.15 -10.42
N PHE A 191 -11.13 -2.85 -9.36
CA PHE A 191 -12.27 -3.62 -8.93
C PHE A 191 -13.24 -2.68 -8.22
N SER A 192 -14.38 -2.40 -8.85
CA SER A 192 -15.29 -1.36 -8.38
C SER A 192 -16.13 -1.85 -7.19
N LYS A 193 -16.65 -0.89 -6.41
CA LYS A 193 -17.58 -1.19 -5.31
C LYS A 193 -18.81 -1.95 -5.79
N ALA A 194 -19.35 -1.57 -6.95
CA ALA A 194 -20.51 -2.24 -7.54
C ALA A 194 -20.23 -3.71 -7.88
N GLN A 195 -19.01 -4.03 -8.33
CA GLN A 195 -18.60 -5.43 -8.55
C GLN A 195 -18.53 -6.20 -7.21
N GLY A 196 -18.00 -5.56 -6.16
CA GLY A 196 -17.98 -6.14 -4.82
C GLY A 196 -19.36 -6.40 -4.25
N GLU A 197 -20.27 -5.43 -4.36
CA GLU A 197 -21.67 -5.54 -3.92
C GLU A 197 -22.40 -6.66 -4.67
N TYR A 198 -22.16 -6.80 -5.98
CA TYR A 198 -22.73 -7.89 -6.78
C TYR A 198 -22.27 -9.26 -6.29
N ILE A 199 -20.98 -9.41 -5.96
CA ILE A 199 -20.43 -10.65 -5.41
C ILE A 199 -21.06 -10.97 -4.05
N GLU A 200 -21.16 -9.98 -3.16
CA GLU A 200 -21.76 -10.18 -1.85
C GLU A 200 -23.24 -10.56 -1.95
N ALA A 201 -24.01 -9.90 -2.81
CA ALA A 201 -25.43 -10.19 -3.02
C ALA A 201 -25.67 -11.57 -3.66
N SER A 202 -24.70 -12.08 -4.42
CA SER A 202 -24.78 -13.39 -5.08
C SER A 202 -24.27 -14.54 -4.20
N SER A 203 -23.70 -14.23 -3.02
CA SER A 203 -23.17 -15.24 -2.11
C SER A 203 -24.28 -16.09 -1.51
N LEU A 204 -24.13 -17.41 -1.62
CA LEU A 204 -25.12 -18.38 -1.17
C LEU A 204 -25.11 -18.61 0.36
N ASN A 205 -24.05 -18.20 1.07
CA ASN A 205 -23.80 -18.64 2.45
C ASN A 205 -23.33 -17.50 3.39
N ASP A 206 -24.22 -17.06 4.28
CA ASP A 206 -23.93 -16.09 5.35
C ASP A 206 -23.27 -16.71 6.61
N ASN A 207 -23.07 -18.03 6.65
CA ASN A 207 -22.63 -18.71 7.88
C ASN A 207 -21.16 -18.41 8.27
N PHE A 208 -20.35 -17.86 7.38
CA PHE A 208 -18.94 -17.57 7.67
C PHE A 208 -18.75 -16.51 8.75
N GLU A 209 -19.65 -15.53 8.87
CA GLU A 209 -19.56 -14.54 9.96
C GLU A 209 -19.76 -15.20 11.33
N ASN A 210 -20.66 -16.17 11.43
CA ASN A 210 -20.85 -16.94 12.66
C ASN A 210 -19.64 -17.81 12.97
N LEU A 211 -19.03 -18.45 11.96
CA LEU A 211 -17.79 -19.21 12.14
C LEU A 211 -16.65 -18.33 12.69
N TRP A 212 -16.52 -17.09 12.21
CA TRP A 212 -15.54 -16.14 12.75
C TRP A 212 -15.81 -15.80 14.22
N ARG A 213 -17.08 -15.58 14.59
CA ARG A 213 -17.49 -15.33 15.98
C ARG A 213 -17.22 -16.53 16.88
N GLU A 214 -17.59 -17.73 16.44
CA GLU A 214 -17.35 -18.97 17.17
C GLU A 214 -15.85 -19.22 17.36
N PHE A 215 -15.06 -19.06 16.30
CA PHE A 215 -13.61 -19.16 16.36
C PHE A 215 -13.03 -18.18 17.39
N TYR A 216 -13.42 -16.90 17.33
CA TYR A 216 -12.95 -15.88 18.26
C TYR A 216 -13.33 -16.22 19.71
N ASN A 217 -14.57 -16.62 19.95
CA ASN A 217 -15.05 -16.99 21.28
C ASN A 217 -14.34 -18.22 21.84
N ALA A 218 -14.02 -19.21 20.99
CA ALA A 218 -13.33 -20.43 21.39
C ALA A 218 -11.87 -20.19 21.80
N ILE A 219 -11.17 -19.25 21.16
CA ILE A 219 -9.77 -18.94 21.47
C ILE A 219 -9.61 -17.85 22.55
N ASN A 220 -10.66 -17.06 22.80
CA ASN A 220 -10.59 -15.95 23.74
C ASN A 220 -10.59 -16.44 25.20
N ILE A 221 -9.65 -15.92 25.99
CA ILE A 221 -9.53 -16.21 27.42
C ILE A 221 -10.11 -15.01 28.18
N LYS A 222 -11.31 -15.18 28.75
CA LYS A 222 -12.07 -14.10 29.40
C LYS A 222 -11.28 -13.41 30.51
N GLU A 223 -10.48 -14.16 31.26
CA GLU A 223 -9.65 -13.66 32.37
C GLU A 223 -8.50 -12.77 31.90
N ARG A 224 -8.15 -12.80 30.61
CA ARG A 224 -7.08 -11.99 29.99
C ARG A 224 -7.62 -10.79 29.20
N GLU A 225 -8.91 -10.50 29.32
CA GLU A 225 -9.53 -9.41 28.57
C GLU A 225 -8.90 -8.06 28.93
N ASN A 226 -8.38 -7.37 27.92
CA ASN A 226 -7.82 -6.03 28.07
C ASN A 226 -8.17 -5.15 26.87
N LEU A 227 -9.32 -4.50 26.97
CA LEU A 227 -9.88 -3.66 25.90
C LEU A 227 -8.93 -2.52 25.46
N LYS A 228 -8.11 -1.98 26.37
CA LYS A 228 -7.12 -0.94 26.01
C LYS A 228 -6.04 -1.51 25.10
N LEU A 229 -5.52 -2.69 25.43
CA LEU A 229 -4.52 -3.38 24.61
C LEU A 229 -5.11 -3.85 23.28
N THR A 230 -6.36 -4.34 23.28
CA THR A 230 -7.08 -4.73 22.07
C THR A 230 -7.21 -3.55 21.12
N ARG A 231 -7.71 -2.39 21.58
CA ARG A 231 -7.83 -1.18 20.74
C ARG A 231 -6.48 -0.66 20.23
N ARG A 232 -5.39 -0.82 20.99
CA ARG A 232 -4.03 -0.46 20.54
C ARG A 232 -3.54 -1.38 19.43
N SER A 233 -3.82 -2.68 19.55
CA SER A 233 -3.33 -3.72 18.63
C SER A 233 -4.20 -3.85 17.39
N MET A 234 -5.52 -3.70 17.57
CA MET A 234 -6.59 -3.70 16.57
C MET A 234 -7.34 -2.37 16.62
N PRO A 235 -6.86 -1.32 15.92
CA PRO A 235 -7.54 -0.03 15.88
C PRO A 235 -9.00 -0.16 15.43
N THR A 236 -9.90 0.55 16.13
CA THR A 236 -11.36 0.48 15.94
C THR A 236 -11.82 0.79 14.52
N ARG A 237 -11.09 1.62 13.79
CA ARG A 237 -11.36 1.94 12.38
C ARG A 237 -11.37 0.72 11.45
N TYR A 238 -10.73 -0.39 11.82
CA TYR A 238 -10.73 -1.62 11.01
C TYR A 238 -11.84 -2.59 11.42
N TRP A 239 -12.62 -2.30 12.45
CA TRP A 239 -13.61 -3.24 12.99
C TRP A 239 -14.84 -3.41 12.09
N ASN A 240 -15.03 -2.53 11.10
CA ASN A 240 -16.13 -2.61 10.14
C ASN A 240 -16.22 -3.99 9.46
N HIS A 241 -15.07 -4.60 9.17
CA HIS A 241 -14.92 -5.88 8.48
C HIS A 241 -14.52 -7.04 9.41
N LEU A 242 -14.66 -6.86 10.73
CA LEU A 242 -14.38 -7.89 11.75
C LEU A 242 -15.69 -8.25 12.48
N PRO A 243 -16.43 -9.27 12.01
CA PRO A 243 -17.75 -9.61 12.56
C PRO A 243 -17.73 -10.04 14.03
N GLU A 244 -16.58 -10.46 14.55
CA GLU A 244 -16.37 -10.93 15.92
C GLU A 244 -16.17 -9.82 16.96
N VAL A 245 -15.90 -8.59 16.52
CA VAL A 245 -15.67 -7.44 17.41
C VAL A 245 -16.92 -6.55 17.54
N LYS A 246 -17.99 -6.89 16.82
CA LYS A 246 -19.30 -6.23 16.87
C LYS A 246 -20.17 -6.79 17.98
#